data_AF-A0A2I0EXR3-F1
#
_entry.id   AF-A0A2I0EXR3-F1
#
_cell.length_a   1.000
_cell.length_b   1.000
_cell.length_c   1.000
_cell.angle_alpha   90.00
_cell.angle_beta   90.00
_cell.angle_gamma   90.00
#
_symmetry.space_group_name_H-M   'P 1'
#
loop_
_entity.id
_entity.type
_entity.pdbx_description
1 polymer ?
#
loop_
_entity_poly.entity_id
_entity_poly.type
_entity_poly.pdbx_seq_one_letter_code
_entity_poly.pdbx_strand_id
1 'polypeptide(L)'
;LLQAKKGMSEIARIIGCHKSTVSREIKRNMGQRGYRPKQAHRLAKERKVVNSAQISRFGWCYIEHLLNKRYSPEQITGRLR
;
A
#
# COMPACT_ATOMS: atom_id res chain seq x y z
N LEU A 1 -22.40 -1.00 -4.92
CA LEU A 1 -22.19 -1.83 -3.70
C LEU A 1 -22.64 -1.11 -2.43
N LEU A 2 -22.08 0.05 -2.04
CA LEU A 2 -22.65 0.85 -0.94
C LEU A 2 -23.93 1.62 -1.31
N GLN A 3 -24.09 2.01 -2.57
CA GLN A 3 -25.35 2.63 -3.04
C GLN A 3 -26.55 1.67 -3.08
N ALA A 4 -26.31 0.35 -3.00
CA ALA A 4 -27.37 -0.66 -3.00
C ALA A 4 -27.90 -0.99 -1.59
N LYS A 5 -27.61 -0.16 -0.57
CA LYS A 5 -27.94 -0.41 0.86
C LYS A 5 -27.50 -1.79 1.39
N LYS A 6 -26.50 -2.43 0.78
CA LYS A 6 -25.98 -3.73 1.25
C LYS A 6 -25.02 -3.53 2.43
N GLY A 7 -25.19 -4.34 3.48
CA GLY A 7 -24.31 -4.32 4.64
C GLY A 7 -22.89 -4.79 4.32
N MET A 8 -21.89 -4.41 5.13
CA MET A 8 -20.48 -4.75 4.88
C MET A 8 -20.23 -6.26 4.75
N SER A 9 -20.91 -7.08 5.56
CA SER A 9 -20.81 -8.55 5.51
C SER A 9 -21.33 -9.13 4.19
N GLU A 10 -22.39 -8.54 3.64
CA GLU A 10 -22.96 -8.97 2.37
C GLU A 10 -22.04 -8.61 1.19
N ILE A 11 -21.48 -7.40 1.22
CA ILE A 11 -20.47 -6.98 0.23
C ILE A 11 -19.25 -7.90 0.27
N ALA A 12 -18.77 -8.26 1.47
CA ALA A 12 -17.67 -9.20 1.66
C ALA A 12 -17.96 -10.57 1.04
N ARG A 13 -19.16 -11.11 1.27
CA ARG A 13 -19.60 -12.38 0.68
C ARG A 13 -19.67 -12.33 -0.84
N ILE A 14 -20.18 -11.24 -1.42
CA ILE A 14 -20.28 -11.06 -2.88
C ILE A 14 -18.90 -11.00 -3.53
N ILE A 15 -17.95 -10.30 -2.91
CA ILE A 15 -16.59 -10.12 -3.43
C ILE A 15 -15.69 -11.33 -3.11
N GLY A 16 -16.08 -12.19 -2.17
CA GLY A 16 -15.26 -13.32 -1.73
C GLY A 16 -14.11 -12.90 -0.81
N CYS A 17 -14.32 -11.90 0.05
CA CYS A 17 -13.31 -11.42 1.00
C CYS A 17 -13.87 -11.30 2.42
N HIS A 18 -12.99 -11.18 3.41
CA HIS A 18 -13.41 -11.02 4.79
C HIS A 18 -14.03 -9.62 5.04
N LYS A 19 -15.02 -9.53 5.94
CA LYS A 19 -15.68 -8.25 6.31
C LYS A 19 -14.71 -7.16 6.75
N SER A 20 -13.60 -7.54 7.38
CA SER A 20 -12.55 -6.60 7.81
C SER A 20 -11.81 -5.96 6.63
N THR A 21 -11.75 -6.62 5.47
CA THR A 21 -11.19 -6.06 4.24
C THR A 21 -12.06 -4.93 3.72
N VAL A 22 -13.38 -5.15 3.65
CA VAL A 22 -14.36 -4.12 3.25
C VAL A 22 -14.36 -2.94 4.23
N SER A 23 -14.32 -3.21 5.53
CA SER A 23 -14.25 -2.16 6.56
C SER A 23 -12.99 -1.30 6.43
N ARG A 24 -11.81 -1.93 6.27
CA ARG A 24 -10.54 -1.22 6.07
C ARG A 24 -10.53 -0.40 4.77
N GLU A 25 -11.08 -0.94 3.70
CA GLU A 25 -11.22 -0.24 2.41
C GLU A 25 -12.07 1.04 2.58
N ILE A 26 -13.25 0.93 3.17
CA ILE A 26 -14.13 2.07 3.40
C ILE A 26 -13.44 3.10 4.31
N LYS A 27 -12.89 2.68 5.45
CA LYS A 27 -12.24 3.60 6.40
C LYS A 27 -11.09 4.39 5.76
N ARG A 28 -10.33 3.75 4.87
CA ARG A 28 -9.14 4.35 4.25
C ARG A 28 -9.44 5.15 2.99
N ASN A 29 -10.48 4.79 2.24
CA ASN A 29 -10.69 5.28 0.88
C ASN A 29 -12.06 5.96 0.68
N MET A 30 -12.80 6.23 1.76
CA MET A 30 -14.05 7.00 1.75
C MET A 30 -13.77 8.51 1.71
N GLY A 31 -14.56 9.24 0.93
CA GLY A 31 -14.56 10.70 0.92
C GLY A 31 -15.59 11.31 1.87
N GLN A 32 -15.62 12.64 1.97
CA GLN A 32 -16.58 13.38 2.82
C GLN A 32 -18.05 13.16 2.44
N ARG A 33 -18.33 12.76 1.19
CA ARG A 33 -19.68 12.49 0.68
C ARG A 33 -19.95 10.99 0.49
N GLY A 34 -19.26 10.15 1.27
CA GLY A 34 -19.38 8.70 1.22
C GLY A 34 -18.44 8.03 0.21
N TYR A 35 -18.72 6.76 -0.09
CA TYR A 35 -17.84 5.92 -0.90
C TYR A 35 -18.04 6.14 -2.40
N ARG A 36 -16.97 6.54 -3.10
CA ARG A 36 -16.93 6.71 -4.56
C ARG A 36 -15.73 5.96 -5.14
N PRO A 37 -15.92 4.92 -5.99
CA PRO A 37 -14.81 4.05 -6.44
C PRO A 37 -13.64 4.80 -7.09
N LYS A 38 -13.92 5.80 -7.94
CA LYS A 38 -12.87 6.62 -8.58
C LYS A 38 -12.02 7.40 -7.56
N GLN A 39 -12.67 7.96 -6.54
CA GLN A 39 -11.98 8.65 -5.45
C GLN A 39 -11.19 7.67 -4.58
N ALA A 40 -11.80 6.53 -4.25
CA ALA A 40 -11.16 5.49 -3.46
C ALA A 40 -9.86 5.00 -4.12
N HIS A 41 -9.90 4.77 -5.43
CA HIS A 41 -8.73 4.41 -6.22
C HIS A 41 -7.64 5.50 -6.19
N ARG A 42 -8.02 6.77 -6.37
CA ARG A 42 -7.08 7.89 -6.29
C ARG A 42 -6.39 7.96 -4.91
N LEU A 43 -7.15 7.86 -3.82
CA LEU A 43 -6.61 7.86 -2.46
C LEU A 43 -5.66 6.68 -2.21
N ALA A 44 -5.98 5.49 -2.73
CA ALA A 44 -5.11 4.34 -2.66
C ALA A 44 -3.80 4.55 -3.43
N LYS A 45 -3.86 5.16 -4.62
CA LYS A 45 -2.68 5.49 -5.44
C LYS A 45 -1.80 6.53 -4.77
N GLU A 46 -2.38 7.61 -4.24
CA GLU A 46 -1.66 8.65 -3.50
C GLU A 46 -0.90 8.05 -2.30
N ARG A 47 -1.57 7.20 -1.50
CA ARG A 47 -0.94 6.52 -0.37
C ARG A 47 0.20 5.58 -0.79
N LYS A 48 0.09 4.93 -1.95
CA LYS A 48 1.15 4.06 -2.49
C LYS A 48 2.41 4.87 -2.79
N VAL A 49 2.28 6.06 -3.37
CA VAL A 49 3.42 6.93 -3.72
C VAL A 49 4.17 7.37 -2.47
N VAL A 50 3.46 7.68 -1.37
CA VAL A 50 4.09 8.08 -0.10
C VAL A 50 5.02 6.99 0.47
N ASN A 51 4.69 5.71 0.26
CA ASN A 51 5.48 4.58 0.74
C ASN A 51 6.41 3.98 -0.33
N SER A 52 6.56 4.61 -1.49
CA SER A 52 7.39 4.10 -2.58
C SER A 52 8.73 4.83 -2.68
N ALA A 53 9.40 5.06 -1.55
CA ALA A 53 10.78 5.55 -1.58
C ALA A 53 11.62 4.52 -2.34
N GLN A 54 12.00 4.86 -3.57
CA GLN A 54 12.94 4.06 -4.34
C GLN A 54 14.34 4.34 -3.82
N ILE A 55 15.19 3.31 -3.84
CA ILE A 55 16.62 3.47 -3.57
C ILE A 55 17.16 4.48 -4.60
N SER A 56 17.77 5.56 -4.10
CA SER A 56 18.35 6.58 -4.98
C SER A 56 19.48 5.98 -5.82
N ARG A 57 19.86 6.65 -6.92
CA ARG A 57 21.02 6.21 -7.72
C ARG A 57 22.29 6.10 -6.86
N PHE A 58 22.47 7.02 -5.92
CA PHE A 58 23.56 6.95 -4.95
C PHE A 58 23.45 5.72 -4.04
N GLY A 59 22.25 5.40 -3.57
CA GLY A 59 21.99 4.19 -2.78
C GLY A 59 22.36 2.92 -3.54
N TRP A 60 22.06 2.85 -4.84
CA TRP A 60 22.48 1.73 -5.69
C TRP A 60 24.01 1.61 -5.82
N CYS A 61 24.70 2.72 -6.12
CA CYS A 61 26.16 2.73 -6.17
C CYS A 61 26.78 2.33 -4.82
N TYR A 62 26.19 2.75 -3.70
CA TYR A 62 26.65 2.36 -2.38
C TYR A 62 26.43 0.88 -2.09
N ILE A 63 25.30 0.30 -2.51
CA ILE A 63 25.05 -1.15 -2.41
C ILE A 63 26.08 -1.93 -3.23
N GLU A 64 26.35 -1.55 -4.47
CA GLU A 64 27.35 -2.20 -5.31
C GLU A 64 28.75 -2.16 -4.69
N HIS A 65 29.14 -1.01 -4.13
CA HIS A 65 30.41 -0.87 -3.40
C HIS A 65 30.52 -1.83 -2.21
N LEU A 66 29.43 -2.00 -1.45
CA LEU A 66 29.40 -2.93 -0.32
C LEU A 66 29.40 -4.40 -0.78
N LEU A 67 28.72 -4.73 -1.89
CA LEU A 67 28.76 -6.07 -2.47
C LEU A 67 30.18 -6.43 -2.92
N ASN A 68 30.90 -5.51 -3.55
CA ASN A 68 32.30 -5.69 -3.94
C ASN A 68 33.23 -5.94 -2.73
N LYS A 69 32.87 -5.40 -1.56
CA LYS A 69 33.55 -5.64 -0.29
C LYS A 69 33.09 -6.89 0.47
N ARG A 70 32.27 -7.75 -0.16
CA ARG A 70 31.76 -9.02 0.41
C ARG A 70 30.87 -8.85 1.64
N TYR A 71 30.20 -7.70 1.81
CA TYR A 71 29.20 -7.56 2.86
C TYR A 71 27.97 -8.42 2.57
N SER A 72 27.39 -9.02 3.62
CA SER A 72 26.13 -9.77 3.54
C SER A 72 24.91 -8.83 3.33
N PRO A 73 23.80 -9.33 2.78
CA PRO A 73 22.57 -8.54 2.61
C PRO A 73 22.07 -7.90 3.91
N GLU A 74 22.20 -8.59 5.04
CA GLU A 74 21.80 -8.09 6.37
C GLU A 74 22.68 -6.91 6.80
N GLN A 75 23.99 -7.01 6.55
CA GLN A 75 24.96 -5.94 6.85
C GLN A 75 24.79 -4.71 5.96
N ILE A 76 24.43 -4.90 4.70
CA ILE A 76 24.11 -3.82 3.77
C ILE A 76 22.83 -3.11 4.23
N THR A 77 21.79 -3.88 4.57
CA THR A 77 20.52 -3.35 5.07
C THR A 77 20.70 -2.52 6.34
N GLY A 78 21.54 -2.98 7.28
CA GLY A 78 21.87 -2.24 8.49
C GLY A 78 22.57 -0.89 8.24
N ARG A 79 23.20 -0.70 7.07
CA ARG A 79 23.89 0.53 6.66
C ARG A 79 23.04 1.47 5.80
N LEU A 80 21.85 1.04 5.36
CA LEU A 80 20.92 1.80 4.53
C LEU A 80 19.74 2.42 5.31
N ARG A 81 19.70 2.19 6.62
CA ARG A 81 18.65 2.69 7.51
C ARG A 81 18.84 4.15 7.87
#